data_AF-A0A2E5JJS2-F1
#
_entry.id   AF-A0A2E5JJS2-F1
#
_cell.length_a   1.000
_cell.length_b   1.000
_cell.length_c   1.000
_cell.angle_alpha   90.00
_cell.angle_beta   90.00
_cell.angle_gamma   90.00
#
_symmetry.space_group_name_H-M   'P 1'
#
loop_
_entity.id
_entity.type
_entity.pdbx_description
1 polymer ?
#
loop_
_entity_poly.entity_id
_entity_poly.type
_entity_poly.pdbx_seq_one_letter_code
_entity_poly.pdbx_strand_id
1 'polypeptide(L)' 'LNKGCDTNQCIEKAQKLNITRLPAIAVDGRLLECCKVGSISEEALKAAGIG' A
#
# COMPACT_ATOMS: atom_id res chain seq x y z
N LEU A 1 -8.64 -1.93 7.79
CA LEU A 1 -7.60 -2.55 8.65
C LEU A 1 -8.19 -2.77 10.04
N ASN A 2 -9.11 -3.72 10.19
CA ASN A 2 -10.03 -3.72 11.33
C ASN A 2 -9.52 -4.50 12.56
N LYS A 3 -8.43 -5.26 12.42
CA LYS A 3 -7.84 -6.07 13.51
C LYS A 3 -6.40 -5.68 13.86
N GLY A 4 -5.84 -4.65 13.23
CA GLY A 4 -4.41 -4.36 13.34
C GLY A 4 -3.54 -5.53 12.88
N CYS A 5 -2.24 -5.46 13.19
CA CYS A 5 -1.31 -6.60 13.09
C CYS A 5 -0.65 -6.77 14.47
N ASP A 6 0.14 -7.83 14.70
CA ASP A 6 0.62 -8.21 16.04
C ASP A 6 1.17 -7.06 16.91
N THR A 7 1.87 -6.10 16.31
CA THR A 7 2.44 -4.93 16.99
C THR A 7 1.71 -3.61 16.70
N ASN A 8 0.58 -3.67 16.00
CA ASN A 8 -0.17 -2.52 15.45
C ASN A 8 0.61 -1.55 14.55
N GLN A 9 1.88 -1.85 14.23
CA GLN A 9 2.69 -1.03 13.30
C GLN A 9 2.04 -0.85 11.92
N CYS A 10 1.18 -1.77 11.50
CA CYS A 10 0.48 -1.67 10.22
C CYS A 10 -0.52 -0.51 10.20
N ILE A 11 -1.14 -0.19 11.34
CA ILE A 11 -2.05 0.95 11.47
C ILE A 11 -1.25 2.25 11.41
N GLU A 12 -0.15 2.35 12.15
CA GLU A 12 0.71 3.53 12.15
C GLU A 12 1.29 3.81 10.76
N LYS A 13 1.78 2.77 10.07
CA LYS A 13 2.30 2.90 8.70
C LYS A 13 1.18 3.26 7.73
N ALA A 14 -0.01 2.69 7.86
CA ALA A 14 -1.15 3.03 7.03
C ALA A 14 -1.57 4.50 7.21
N GLN A 15 -1.58 5.02 8.43
CA GLN A 15 -1.85 6.43 8.70
C GLN A 15 -0.76 7.35 8.13
N LYS A 16 0.52 7.01 8.33
CA LYS A 16 1.66 7.78 7.79
C LYS A 16 1.66 7.85 6.26
N LEU A 17 1.21 6.77 5.61
CA LEU A 17 1.13 6.65 4.15
C LEU A 17 -0.24 7.04 3.58
N ASN A 18 -1.15 7.53 4.44
CA ASN A 18 -2.51 7.95 4.10
C ASN A 18 -3.32 6.87 3.33
N ILE A 19 -3.19 5.61 3.76
CA ILE A 19 -3.87 4.46 3.16
C ILE A 19 -5.33 4.43 3.63
N THR A 20 -6.24 4.70 2.70
CA THR A 20 -7.69 4.71 2.95
C THR A 20 -8.41 3.47 2.41
N ARG A 21 -7.77 2.70 1.52
CA ARG A 21 -8.34 1.54 0.83
C ARG A 21 -7.34 0.40 0.73
N LEU A 22 -7.85 -0.84 0.76
CA LEU A 22 -7.09 -2.06 0.50
C LEU A 22 -7.60 -2.77 -0.76
N PRO A 23 -6.75 -3.58 -1.42
CA PRO A 23 -5.31 -3.75 -1.17
C PRO A 23 -4.50 -2.49 -1.53
N ALA A 24 -3.40 -2.26 -0.81
CA ALA A 24 -2.48 -1.14 -1.04
C ALA A 24 -1.02 -1.61 -0.88
N ILE A 25 -0.13 -1.12 -1.73
CA ILE A 25 1.28 -1.49 -1.80
C ILE A 25 2.11 -0.21 -1.69
N ALA A 26 3.11 -0.25 -0.81
CA ALA A 26 4.09 0.82 -0.64
C ALA A 26 5.50 0.28 -0.85
N VAL A 27 6.30 0.97 -1.64
CA VAL A 27 7.72 0.68 -1.88
C VAL A 27 8.54 1.90 -1.52
N ASP A 28 9.65 1.70 -0.80
CA ASP A 28 10.53 2.78 -0.32
C ASP A 28 9.78 3.91 0.40
N GLY A 29 8.78 3.54 1.22
CA GLY A 29 7.97 4.50 1.98
C GLY A 29 7.03 5.35 1.12
N ARG A 30 6.80 5.00 -0.14
CA ARG A 30 5.85 5.67 -1.04
C ARG A 30 4.75 4.72 -1.47
N LEU A 31 3.51 5.18 -1.39
CA LEU A 31 2.37 4.44 -1.93
C LEU A 31 2.44 4.44 -3.46
N LEU A 32 2.29 3.27 -4.08
CA LEU A 32 2.19 3.20 -5.53
C LEU A 32 0.95 3.91 -6.03
N GLU A 33 1.05 4.54 -7.19
CA GLU A 33 -0.06 5.25 -7.85
C GLU A 33 -1.24 4.29 -8.15
N CYS A 34 -0.97 3.00 -8.38
CA CYS A 34 -2.00 1.98 -8.57
C CYS A 34 -2.95 1.85 -7.35
N CYS A 35 -2.50 2.26 -6.16
CA CYS A 35 -3.30 2.23 -4.94
C CYS A 35 -4.07 3.52 -4.68
N LYS A 36 -3.80 4.60 -5.44
CA LYS A 36 -4.48 5.90 -5.28
C LYS A 36 -5.71 6.05 -6.18
N VAL A 37 -5.69 5.46 -7.39
CA VAL A 37 -6.73 5.70 -8.42
C VAL A 37 -7.19 4.42 -9.12
N GLY A 38 -7.15 3.25 -8.48
CA GLY A 38 -7.57 2.04 -9.20
C GLY A 38 -7.40 0.71 -8.49
N SER A 39 -7.58 -0.35 -9.26
CA SER A 39 -7.16 -1.72 -8.92
C SER A 39 -5.66 -1.88 -9.21
N ILE A 40 -4.99 -2.69 -8.40
CA ILE A 40 -3.59 -3.05 -8.59
C ILE A 40 -3.49 -3.93 -9.84
N SER A 41 -2.61 -3.60 -10.78
CA SER A 41 -2.33 -4.41 -11.97
C SER A 41 -0.88 -4.87 -11.97
N GLU A 42 -0.60 -5.99 -12.64
CA GLU A 42 0.75 -6.56 -12.74
C GLU A 42 1.72 -5.60 -13.44
N GLU A 43 1.24 -4.89 -14.46
CA GLU A 43 2.04 -3.94 -15.23
C GLU A 43 2.48 -2.76 -14.36
N ALA A 44 1.60 -2.30 -13.47
CA ALA A 44 1.92 -1.24 -12.51
C ALA A 44 2.97 -1.68 -11.48
N LEU A 45 2.99 -2.96 -11.10
CA LEU A 45 3.99 -3.52 -10.19
C LEU A 45 5.35 -3.65 -10.89
N LYS A 46 5.38 -4.19 -12.11
CA LYS A 46 6.61 -4.26 -12.92
C LYS A 46 7.20 -2.88 -13.19
N ALA A 47 6.36 -1.90 -13.55
CA ALA A 47 6.79 -0.52 -13.74
C ALA A 47 7.37 0.12 -12.47
N ALA A 48 6.95 -0.35 -11.30
CA ALA A 48 7.49 0.05 -10.00
C ALA A 48 8.75 -0.74 -9.57
N GLY A 49 9.27 -1.63 -10.42
CA GLY A 49 10.41 -2.49 -10.09
C GLY A 49 10.06 -3.67 -9.17
N ILE A 50 8.78 -4.00 -9.07
CA ILE A 50 8.26 -5.15 -8.32
C ILE A 50 7.89 -6.23 -9.33
N GLY A 51 8.85 -7.10 -9.66
CA GLY A 51 8.65 -8.18 -10.63
C GLY A 51 9.92 -8.59 -11.33
#